data_AF-A0A1E4TPL3-F1
#
_entry.id   AF-A0A1E4TPL3-F1
#
_cell.length_a   1.000
_cell.length_b   1.000
_cell.length_c   1.000
_cell.angle_alpha   90.00
_cell.angle_beta   90.00
_cell.angle_gamma   90.00
#
_symmetry.space_group_name_H-M   'P 1'
#
loop_
_entity.id
_entity.type
_entity.pdbx_description
1 polymer ?
#
loop_
_entity_poly.entity_id
_entity_poly.type
_entity_poly.pdbx_seq_one_letter_code
_entity_poly.pdbx_strand_id
1 'polypeptide(L)'
;MNRRSKESDSKLLLGVLTGSPLNNGKSEEQQEKNLTPKYDSKESNESNSNSNFLLADSDVIPPIKSPNLDPCTAINPLTNGFFDLRSLSSMNLNDGSVSAWNARGYDYNMNFTLGMCSSPLKKQNIQPGDFDQVTNTSLIGGFYTDQEGVKYSIGEYSTAPVFRGRKLTLTYTNGSFCEKTSTGEAWRKSTILSFTCDRELMAKAQISFVGVLHDCDYFFEVRTVHACPTAAKSDNLALVWIFLIIFLAALMVYCGAGTLYKKAILGRRGWRQLPSYSIVRNFKAAFGSNGSVSK
;
A
#
# COMPACT_ATOMS: atom_id res chain seq x y z
N MET A 1 -43.51 -56.81 9.18
CA MET A 1 -43.83 -57.43 7.87
C MET A 1 -42.68 -57.12 6.93
N ASN A 2 -41.53 -57.80 7.02
CA ASN A 2 -41.19 -59.07 6.37
C ASN A 2 -41.42 -59.07 4.84
N ARG A 3 -40.34 -58.98 4.05
CA ARG A 3 -40.01 -59.95 3.01
C ARG A 3 -38.52 -59.89 2.64
N ARG A 4 -38.03 -61.08 2.33
CA ARG A 4 -36.66 -61.57 2.35
C ARG A 4 -36.24 -61.91 0.90
N SER A 5 -34.92 -61.91 0.67
CA SER A 5 -34.17 -62.77 -0.27
C SER A 5 -34.09 -62.35 -1.75
N LYS A 6 -32.86 -62.15 -2.25
CA LYS A 6 -32.10 -63.24 -2.90
C LYS A 6 -30.61 -62.91 -3.06
N GLU A 7 -29.84 -63.94 -2.75
CA GLU A 7 -28.41 -64.16 -2.87
C GLU A 7 -28.16 -64.98 -4.14
N SER A 8 -27.05 -64.73 -4.85
CA SER A 8 -26.39 -65.76 -5.67
C SER A 8 -24.97 -65.33 -6.02
N ASP A 9 -24.03 -66.07 -5.44
CA ASP A 9 -22.63 -66.18 -5.84
C ASP A 9 -22.48 -66.67 -7.30
N SER A 10 -21.33 -66.33 -7.91
CA SER A 10 -20.58 -67.30 -8.70
C SER A 10 -19.10 -66.90 -8.83
N LYS A 11 -18.25 -67.84 -8.46
CA LYS A 11 -16.78 -67.78 -8.39
C LYS A 11 -16.12 -68.11 -9.74
N LEU A 12 -14.80 -67.86 -9.76
CA LEU A 12 -13.72 -68.64 -10.42
C LEU A 12 -13.39 -68.33 -11.88
N LEU A 13 -12.20 -67.76 -12.15
CA LEU A 13 -11.02 -68.57 -12.51
C LEU A 13 -9.69 -67.77 -12.57
N LEU A 14 -8.63 -68.55 -12.44
CA LEU A 14 -7.20 -68.26 -12.23
C LEU A 14 -6.47 -67.50 -13.34
N GLY A 15 -5.33 -66.90 -12.98
CA GLY A 15 -4.23 -66.58 -13.92
C GLY A 15 -2.99 -66.00 -13.25
N VAL A 16 -2.11 -66.85 -12.72
CA VAL A 16 -0.74 -66.55 -12.26
C VAL A 16 0.24 -66.88 -13.39
N LEU A 17 1.17 -65.97 -13.75
CA LEU A 17 2.53 -66.20 -14.31
C LEU A 17 3.30 -64.85 -14.23
N THR A 18 4.22 -64.59 -13.31
CA THR A 18 5.69 -64.88 -13.28
C THR A 18 6.51 -64.37 -14.48
N GLY A 19 7.53 -63.53 -14.23
CA GLY A 19 8.73 -63.42 -15.08
C GLY A 19 9.34 -62.02 -15.27
N SER A 20 10.34 -61.66 -14.46
CA SER A 20 11.32 -60.57 -14.68
C SER A 20 12.50 -61.07 -15.56
N PRO A 21 13.68 -60.42 -15.64
CA PRO A 21 14.08 -59.16 -16.32
C PRO A 21 15.32 -59.35 -17.26
N LEU A 22 15.63 -58.40 -18.15
CA LEU A 22 16.97 -58.23 -18.77
C LEU A 22 17.16 -56.77 -19.25
N ASN A 23 18.37 -56.31 -19.53
CA ASN A 23 19.38 -55.70 -18.66
C ASN A 23 20.33 -54.91 -19.60
N ASN A 24 20.89 -53.81 -19.08
CA ASN A 24 22.20 -53.21 -19.37
C ASN A 24 22.56 -52.47 -20.67
N GLY A 25 23.27 -51.36 -20.41
CA GLY A 25 24.16 -50.59 -21.30
C GLY A 25 24.32 -49.15 -20.80
N LYS A 26 24.97 -48.91 -19.63
CA LYS A 26 26.34 -48.34 -19.46
C LYS A 26 26.56 -46.99 -20.15
N SER A 27 27.26 -45.99 -19.63
CA SER A 27 27.84 -45.56 -18.34
C SER A 27 28.86 -44.51 -18.77
N GLU A 28 28.87 -43.30 -18.22
CA GLU A 28 30.14 -42.63 -17.93
C GLU A 28 29.93 -41.53 -16.89
N GLU A 29 30.91 -41.48 -16.02
CA GLU A 29 30.99 -40.93 -14.68
C GLU A 29 32.14 -39.92 -14.71
N GLN A 30 31.98 -38.76 -14.06
CA GLN A 30 33.03 -38.06 -13.30
C GLN A 30 32.41 -36.75 -12.75
N GLN A 31 32.02 -36.70 -11.48
CA GLN A 31 32.84 -36.54 -10.27
C GLN A 31 33.04 -35.06 -9.88
N GLU A 32 32.13 -34.61 -9.02
CA GLU A 32 32.38 -33.98 -7.72
C GLU A 32 33.65 -33.12 -7.55
N LYS A 33 33.45 -31.84 -7.18
CA LYS A 33 34.08 -31.28 -5.96
C LYS A 33 33.47 -29.94 -5.53
N ASN A 34 32.93 -29.97 -4.32
CA ASN A 34 32.72 -28.85 -3.40
C ASN A 34 34.00 -28.03 -3.21
N LEU A 35 33.90 -26.70 -3.13
CA LEU A 35 34.59 -25.92 -2.10
C LEU A 35 34.08 -24.47 -2.03
N THR A 36 33.58 -24.11 -0.86
CA THR A 36 33.49 -22.71 -0.39
C THR A 36 34.88 -22.12 -0.18
N PRO A 37 35.00 -20.79 -0.13
CA PRO A 37 35.95 -20.21 0.82
C PRO A 37 35.31 -19.14 1.69
N LYS A 38 35.58 -19.31 2.98
CA LYS A 38 35.48 -18.36 4.08
C LYS A 38 36.87 -17.73 4.26
N TYR A 39 36.99 -16.41 4.37
CA TYR A 39 38.02 -15.64 5.11
C TYR A 39 37.92 -14.16 4.65
N ASP A 40 38.24 -13.10 5.40
CA ASP A 40 38.34 -12.75 6.82
C ASP A 40 38.68 -11.25 6.82
N SER A 41 38.36 -10.55 7.90
CA SER A 41 38.58 -9.12 8.10
C SER A 41 40.05 -8.68 7.99
N LYS A 42 40.30 -7.50 7.39
CA LYS A 42 41.33 -6.56 7.87
C LYS A 42 41.23 -5.16 7.25
N GLU A 43 41.30 -4.19 8.16
CA GLU A 43 41.40 -2.75 8.03
C GLU A 43 42.85 -2.33 7.70
N SER A 44 43.03 -1.33 6.84
CA SER A 44 44.21 -0.46 6.88
C SER A 44 43.99 0.81 6.07
N ASN A 45 44.22 1.94 6.74
CA ASN A 45 44.33 3.29 6.21
C ASN A 45 45.44 3.43 5.15
N GLU A 46 45.29 4.40 4.25
CA GLU A 46 46.17 5.57 4.12
C GLU A 46 46.29 6.07 2.67
N SER A 47 46.24 7.40 2.57
CA SER A 47 46.19 8.29 1.42
C SER A 47 47.49 8.41 0.63
N ASN A 48 47.42 8.49 -0.72
CA ASN A 48 48.15 9.54 -1.46
C ASN A 48 47.69 9.76 -2.92
N SER A 49 47.99 10.96 -3.39
CA SER A 49 47.54 11.67 -4.58
C SER A 49 48.23 11.28 -5.90
N ASN A 50 47.49 11.42 -7.01
CA ASN A 50 47.86 11.98 -8.34
C ASN A 50 47.62 11.11 -9.60
N SER A 51 46.60 11.57 -10.34
CA SER A 51 46.55 11.85 -11.80
C SER A 51 46.54 10.72 -12.85
N ASN A 52 45.41 10.72 -13.57
CA ASN A 52 45.21 10.59 -15.03
C ASN A 52 44.78 9.24 -15.64
N PHE A 53 43.63 9.33 -16.33
CA PHE A 53 43.34 8.78 -17.67
C PHE A 53 42.50 7.48 -17.79
N LEU A 54 41.26 7.69 -18.25
CA LEU A 54 40.39 6.85 -19.10
C LEU A 54 39.54 5.67 -18.57
N LEU A 55 38.33 5.62 -19.16
CA LEU A 55 37.28 4.60 -19.21
C LEU A 55 36.47 4.39 -17.93
N ALA A 56 35.37 5.15 -17.79
CA ALA A 56 34.28 4.80 -16.87
C ALA A 56 33.42 3.72 -17.56
N ASP A 57 33.83 2.47 -17.38
CA ASP A 57 33.02 1.29 -17.62
C ASP A 57 32.25 0.92 -16.34
N SER A 58 31.05 0.39 -16.51
CA SER A 58 30.19 -0.29 -15.51
C SER A 58 29.71 0.49 -14.27
N ASP A 59 28.45 0.95 -14.36
CA ASP A 59 27.38 0.77 -13.36
C ASP A 59 27.80 0.34 -11.94
N VAL A 60 28.18 1.31 -11.12
CA VAL A 60 28.07 1.20 -9.66
C VAL A 60 27.02 2.21 -9.22
N ILE A 61 25.76 1.78 -9.18
CA ILE A 61 24.70 2.51 -8.49
C ILE A 61 25.17 2.59 -7.02
N PRO A 62 25.43 3.79 -6.47
CA PRO A 62 25.83 3.89 -5.07
C PRO A 62 24.73 3.24 -4.22
N PRO A 63 25.07 2.52 -3.13
CA PRO A 63 24.06 1.99 -2.24
C PRO A 63 23.19 3.16 -1.79
N ILE A 64 21.94 3.18 -2.26
CA ILE A 64 20.97 4.21 -1.90
C ILE A 64 20.81 4.04 -0.39
N LYS A 65 21.45 4.93 0.37
CA LYS A 65 21.23 5.05 1.81
C LYS A 65 19.74 5.27 1.97
N SER A 66 19.03 4.22 2.40
CA SER A 66 17.58 4.26 2.57
C SER A 66 17.26 5.46 3.45
N PRO A 67 16.47 6.43 2.96
CA PRO A 67 16.06 7.54 3.81
C PRO A 67 15.36 6.94 5.03
N ASN A 68 15.43 7.61 6.18
CA ASN A 68 14.63 7.21 7.33
C ASN A 68 13.16 7.52 6.95
N LEU A 69 12.43 6.51 6.49
CA LEU A 69 11.05 6.65 6.04
C LEU A 69 10.11 6.60 7.24
N ASP A 70 9.06 7.43 7.19
CA ASP A 70 7.95 7.35 8.12
C ASP A 70 7.28 5.97 8.06
N PRO A 71 6.72 5.46 9.17
CA PRO A 71 5.99 4.21 9.17
C PRO A 71 4.81 4.28 8.17
N CYS A 72 4.57 3.17 7.49
CA CYS A 72 3.55 3.00 6.46
C CYS A 72 3.75 3.85 5.20
N THR A 73 5.00 4.23 4.90
CA THR A 73 5.37 4.93 3.67
C THR A 73 6.42 4.14 2.89
N ALA A 74 6.45 4.34 1.57
CA ALA A 74 7.46 3.74 0.70
C ALA A 74 7.84 4.70 -0.44
N ILE A 75 9.07 4.55 -0.91
CA ILE A 75 9.57 5.21 -2.13
C ILE A 75 9.87 4.13 -3.16
N ASN A 76 9.37 4.33 -4.38
CA ASN A 76 9.67 3.41 -5.48
C ASN A 76 11.11 3.63 -5.96
N PRO A 77 11.97 2.59 -5.97
CA PRO A 77 13.37 2.74 -6.35
C PRO A 77 13.59 3.07 -7.83
N LEU A 78 12.62 2.80 -8.71
CA LEU A 78 12.72 3.05 -10.15
C LEU A 78 12.20 4.44 -10.55
N THR A 79 11.08 4.86 -9.96
CA THR A 79 10.41 6.12 -10.33
C THR A 79 10.64 7.25 -9.34
N ASN A 80 11.23 6.97 -8.18
CA ASN A 80 11.32 7.87 -7.03
C ASN A 80 9.96 8.45 -6.57
N GLY A 81 8.86 7.79 -6.94
CA GLY A 81 7.53 8.17 -6.46
C GLY A 81 7.38 7.89 -4.97
N PHE A 82 6.77 8.81 -4.23
CA PHE A 82 6.41 8.66 -2.82
C PHE A 82 5.00 8.10 -2.67
N PHE A 83 4.85 7.12 -1.79
CA PHE A 83 3.60 6.41 -1.51
C PHE A 83 3.33 6.49 -0.01
N ASP A 84 2.16 7.00 0.35
CA ASP A 84 1.70 7.15 1.73
C ASP A 84 0.44 6.33 1.95
N LEU A 85 0.55 5.24 2.72
CA LEU A 85 -0.56 4.36 3.04
C LEU A 85 -1.17 4.67 4.42
N ARG A 86 -0.68 5.69 5.14
CA ARG A 86 -1.13 6.01 6.51
C ARG A 86 -2.61 6.39 6.57
N SER A 87 -3.20 6.90 5.49
CA SER A 87 -4.64 7.17 5.43
C SER A 87 -5.51 5.91 5.49
N LEU A 88 -4.94 4.76 5.17
CA LEU A 88 -5.61 3.46 5.23
C LEU A 88 -5.42 2.75 6.58
N SER A 89 -4.51 3.26 7.39
CA SER A 89 -4.23 2.76 8.72
C SER A 89 -5.05 3.52 9.77
N SER A 90 -5.09 2.95 10.97
CA SER A 90 -5.69 3.61 12.12
C SER A 90 -4.78 4.64 12.77
N MET A 91 -3.61 4.95 12.18
CA MET A 91 -2.66 5.92 12.74
C MET A 91 -3.19 7.34 12.70
N ASN A 92 -4.02 7.68 11.70
CA ASN A 92 -4.62 9.01 11.54
C ASN A 92 -6.04 9.11 12.12
N LEU A 93 -6.53 8.03 12.73
CA LEU A 93 -7.87 7.96 13.28
C LEU A 93 -7.84 8.46 14.74
N ASN A 94 -8.58 9.53 15.02
CA ASN A 94 -8.81 9.98 16.38
C ASN A 94 -9.82 9.04 17.07
N ASP A 95 -9.75 8.94 18.40
CA ASP A 95 -10.74 8.27 19.26
C ASP A 95 -10.80 6.73 19.20
N GLY A 96 -9.65 6.05 19.18
CA GLY A 96 -9.59 4.58 19.29
C GLY A 96 -10.32 3.82 18.17
N SER A 97 -10.67 4.51 17.09
CA SER A 97 -11.31 3.94 15.92
C SER A 97 -10.28 3.15 15.12
N VAL A 98 -10.66 1.93 14.70
CA VAL A 98 -9.78 1.02 13.96
C VAL A 98 -10.21 0.95 12.51
N SER A 99 -9.24 1.00 11.59
CA SER A 99 -9.44 0.80 10.17
C SER A 99 -9.46 -0.69 9.86
N ALA A 100 -10.66 -1.28 9.90
CA ALA A 100 -10.87 -2.68 9.56
C ALA A 100 -11.40 -2.81 8.13
N TRP A 101 -10.71 -3.60 7.32
CA TRP A 101 -11.03 -3.84 5.92
C TRP A 101 -11.46 -5.27 5.72
N ASN A 102 -12.67 -5.45 5.17
CA ASN A 102 -13.27 -6.77 5.01
C ASN A 102 -13.08 -7.28 3.58
N ALA A 103 -12.63 -8.54 3.45
CA ALA A 103 -12.56 -9.26 2.19
C ALA A 103 -13.34 -10.57 2.32
N ARG A 104 -14.12 -10.92 1.29
CA ARG A 104 -14.86 -12.18 1.22
C ARG A 104 -14.09 -13.15 0.33
N GLY A 105 -13.71 -14.30 0.87
CA GLY A 105 -13.20 -15.40 0.05
C GLY A 105 -14.36 -16.27 -0.40
N TYR A 106 -14.97 -15.97 -1.55
CA TYR A 106 -16.12 -16.74 -2.05
C TYR A 106 -15.78 -18.23 -2.20
N ASP A 107 -14.59 -18.55 -2.67
CA ASP A 107 -14.14 -19.93 -2.87
C ASP A 107 -13.69 -20.60 -1.55
N TYR A 108 -13.22 -19.82 -0.59
CA TYR A 108 -12.72 -20.31 0.71
C TYR A 108 -13.82 -20.32 1.80
N ASN A 109 -15.00 -19.78 1.49
CA ASN A 109 -16.18 -19.65 2.36
C ASN A 109 -15.91 -19.01 3.75
N MET A 110 -14.86 -18.21 3.88
CA MET A 110 -14.53 -17.47 5.11
C MET A 110 -14.50 -15.96 4.87
N ASN A 111 -14.78 -15.22 5.95
CA ASN A 111 -14.68 -13.76 5.97
C ASN A 111 -13.34 -13.35 6.58
N PHE A 112 -12.62 -12.49 5.86
CA PHE A 112 -11.33 -11.96 6.28
C PHE A 112 -11.48 -10.51 6.71
N THR A 113 -10.84 -10.16 7.81
CA THR A 113 -10.72 -8.79 8.30
C THR A 113 -9.24 -8.44 8.43
N LEU A 114 -8.80 -7.39 7.75
CA LEU A 114 -7.40 -6.96 7.65
C LEU A 114 -7.27 -5.50 8.07
N GLY A 115 -6.17 -5.16 8.72
CA GLY A 115 -5.72 -3.80 8.92
C GLY A 115 -4.54 -3.49 7.99
N MET A 116 -4.32 -2.22 7.68
CA MET A 116 -3.18 -1.77 6.86
C MET A 116 -2.23 -1.00 7.75
N CYS A 117 -1.01 -1.51 7.96
CA CYS A 117 -0.03 -0.95 8.89
C CYS A 117 -0.50 -0.78 10.35
N SER A 118 -1.65 -1.32 10.71
CA SER A 118 -2.20 -1.28 12.07
C SER A 118 -3.13 -2.47 12.29
N SER A 119 -3.48 -2.72 13.55
CA SER A 119 -4.39 -3.80 13.89
C SER A 119 -5.86 -3.42 13.62
N PRO A 120 -6.66 -4.33 13.02
CA PRO A 120 -8.09 -4.12 12.83
C PRO A 120 -8.92 -4.45 14.09
N LEU A 121 -8.29 -4.88 15.19
CA LEU A 121 -8.98 -5.35 16.38
C LEU A 121 -9.29 -4.22 17.37
N LYS A 122 -10.53 -4.17 17.84
CA LYS A 122 -10.92 -3.43 19.04
C LYS A 122 -10.78 -4.36 20.25
N LYS A 123 -10.15 -3.90 21.34
CA LYS A 123 -9.95 -4.68 22.59
C LYS A 123 -11.24 -5.27 23.19
N GLN A 124 -12.40 -4.76 22.78
CA GLN A 124 -13.73 -5.11 23.30
C GLN A 124 -14.39 -6.31 22.57
N ASN A 125 -13.82 -6.81 21.47
CA ASN A 125 -14.45 -7.80 20.57
C ASN A 125 -13.77 -9.20 20.58
N ILE A 126 -13.02 -9.54 21.63
CA ILE A 126 -12.27 -10.79 21.73
C ILE A 126 -13.03 -11.73 22.67
N GLN A 127 -13.46 -12.88 22.16
CA GLN A 127 -14.10 -13.94 22.96
C GLN A 127 -13.05 -14.90 23.51
N PRO A 128 -13.33 -15.63 24.61
CA PRO A 128 -12.48 -16.73 25.05
C PRO A 128 -12.38 -17.80 23.95
N GLY A 129 -11.17 -18.16 23.52
CA GLY A 129 -10.94 -19.06 22.36
C GLY A 129 -10.48 -18.34 21.08
N ASP A 130 -10.65 -17.02 21.00
CA ASP A 130 -10.14 -16.24 19.87
C ASP A 130 -8.61 -16.09 19.99
N PHE A 131 -7.90 -16.38 18.91
CA PHE A 131 -6.45 -16.18 18.81
C PHE A 131 -5.60 -16.98 19.81
N ASP A 132 -6.07 -18.14 20.28
CA ASP A 132 -5.40 -18.99 21.30
C ASP A 132 -3.93 -19.33 21.01
N GLN A 133 -3.50 -19.24 19.75
CA GLN A 133 -2.15 -19.56 19.30
C GLN A 133 -1.21 -18.35 19.17
N VAL A 134 -1.68 -17.15 19.52
CA VAL A 134 -0.97 -15.88 19.40
C VAL A 134 -0.85 -15.23 20.78
N THR A 135 0.37 -14.88 21.18
CA THR A 135 0.64 -14.28 22.50
C THR A 135 0.24 -12.81 22.57
N ASN A 136 0.34 -12.07 21.48
CA ASN A 136 0.05 -10.64 21.44
C ASN A 136 -1.05 -10.30 20.43
N THR A 137 -2.29 -10.25 20.91
CA THR A 137 -3.46 -9.94 20.09
C THR A 137 -3.44 -8.52 19.51
N SER A 138 -2.69 -7.59 20.12
CA SER A 138 -2.63 -6.19 19.65
C SER A 138 -1.83 -6.01 18.35
N LEU A 139 -0.96 -6.97 18.02
CA LEU A 139 -0.12 -6.93 16.83
C LEU A 139 -0.76 -7.59 15.61
N ILE A 140 -1.92 -8.24 15.78
CA ILE A 140 -2.61 -8.95 14.70
C ILE A 140 -2.97 -7.95 13.60
N GLY A 141 -2.44 -8.17 12.39
CA GLY A 141 -2.70 -7.36 11.20
C GLY A 141 -3.86 -7.89 10.37
N GLY A 142 -4.27 -9.12 10.59
CA GLY A 142 -5.49 -9.65 10.01
C GLY A 142 -5.90 -10.97 10.62
N PHE A 143 -7.17 -11.31 10.43
CA PHE A 143 -7.74 -12.57 10.87
C PHE A 143 -8.86 -13.02 9.94
N TYR A 144 -9.15 -14.32 9.96
CA TYR A 144 -10.40 -14.86 9.42
C TYR A 144 -11.27 -15.38 10.55
N THR A 145 -12.57 -15.44 10.26
CA THR A 145 -13.56 -16.05 11.15
C THR A 145 -14.07 -17.32 10.50
N ASP A 146 -13.95 -18.43 11.22
CA ASP A 146 -14.45 -19.74 10.79
C ASP A 146 -15.99 -19.81 10.86
N GLN A 147 -16.59 -20.85 10.31
CA GLN A 147 -18.04 -21.11 10.36
C GLN A 147 -18.56 -21.24 11.80
N GLU A 148 -17.70 -21.72 12.72
CA GLU A 148 -17.99 -21.81 14.16
C GLU A 148 -17.87 -20.46 14.88
N GLY A 149 -17.41 -19.41 14.20
CA GLY A 149 -17.25 -18.06 14.76
C GLY A 149 -15.91 -17.82 15.46
N VAL A 150 -15.00 -18.80 15.46
CA VAL A 150 -13.65 -18.68 16.05
C VAL A 150 -12.75 -17.83 15.16
N LYS A 151 -11.96 -16.94 15.75
CA LYS A 151 -11.01 -16.08 15.03
C LYS A 151 -9.59 -16.63 15.04
N TYR A 152 -8.99 -16.71 13.84
CA TYR A 152 -7.61 -17.13 13.64
C TYR A 152 -6.78 -16.01 13.02
N SER A 153 -5.59 -15.75 13.57
CA SER A 153 -4.66 -14.75 13.04
C SER A 153 -3.99 -15.25 11.75
N ILE A 154 -3.90 -14.38 10.75
CA ILE A 154 -3.19 -14.64 9.48
C ILE A 154 -1.89 -13.83 9.35
N GLY A 155 -1.47 -13.20 10.46
CA GLY A 155 -0.20 -12.49 10.55
C GLY A 155 -0.26 -11.24 11.43
N GLU A 156 0.91 -10.82 11.90
CA GLU A 156 1.15 -9.56 12.58
C GLU A 156 1.33 -8.43 11.57
N TYR A 157 0.77 -7.26 11.86
CA TYR A 157 0.90 -6.13 10.94
C TYR A 157 2.35 -5.65 10.87
N SER A 158 2.78 -5.33 9.65
CA SER A 158 4.01 -4.60 9.39
C SER A 158 3.68 -3.16 9.02
N THR A 159 4.55 -2.22 9.40
CA THR A 159 4.47 -0.82 8.99
C THR A 159 5.41 -0.49 7.84
N ALA A 160 6.16 -1.46 7.30
CA ALA A 160 7.14 -1.23 6.24
C ALA A 160 6.68 -1.87 4.92
N PRO A 161 5.96 -1.12 4.05
CA PRO A 161 5.64 -1.60 2.73
C PRO A 161 6.89 -1.59 1.83
N VAL A 162 7.04 -2.61 0.99
CA VAL A 162 8.22 -2.85 0.15
C VAL A 162 7.80 -2.97 -1.30
N PHE A 163 8.58 -2.39 -2.21
CA PHE A 163 8.40 -2.60 -3.64
C PHE A 163 8.99 -3.93 -4.07
N ARG A 164 8.15 -4.85 -4.57
CA ARG A 164 8.60 -6.07 -5.26
C ARG A 164 8.38 -5.88 -6.76
N GLY A 165 9.45 -5.55 -7.47
CA GLY A 165 9.38 -5.15 -8.87
C GLY A 165 8.56 -3.86 -9.04
N ARG A 166 7.40 -3.96 -9.71
CA ARG A 166 6.51 -2.83 -9.98
C ARG A 166 5.32 -2.71 -9.01
N LYS A 167 5.14 -3.67 -8.12
CA LYS A 167 4.01 -3.71 -7.18
C LYS A 167 4.49 -3.33 -5.78
N LEU A 168 3.67 -2.53 -5.10
CA LEU A 168 3.86 -2.20 -3.69
C LEU A 168 3.23 -3.32 -2.86
N THR A 169 3.99 -3.90 -1.95
CA THR A 169 3.57 -5.08 -1.20
C THR A 169 3.80 -4.88 0.30
N LEU A 170 2.86 -5.34 1.11
CA LEU A 170 2.99 -5.39 2.56
C LEU A 170 2.86 -6.84 3.02
N THR A 171 3.85 -7.33 3.76
CA THR A 171 3.92 -8.73 4.21
C THR A 171 3.70 -8.80 5.71
N TYR A 172 2.76 -9.64 6.13
CA TYR A 172 2.45 -9.95 7.52
C TYR A 172 2.89 -11.38 7.81
N THR A 173 3.60 -11.59 8.92
CA THR A 173 4.17 -12.88 9.32
C THR A 173 3.72 -13.23 10.74
N ASN A 174 4.07 -14.41 11.26
CA ASN A 174 3.76 -14.81 12.63
C ASN A 174 2.24 -14.89 12.96
N GLY A 175 1.44 -15.46 12.05
CA GLY A 175 0.04 -15.76 12.32
C GLY A 175 -0.17 -16.94 13.27
N SER A 176 -1.39 -17.48 13.26
CA SER A 176 -1.68 -18.78 13.87
C SER A 176 -0.92 -19.90 13.13
N PHE A 177 -0.78 -21.06 13.77
CA PHE A 177 -0.18 -22.21 13.11
C PHE A 177 -1.06 -22.70 11.97
N CYS A 178 -0.42 -23.17 10.91
CA CYS A 178 -1.12 -23.89 9.87
C CYS A 178 -1.60 -25.25 10.41
N GLU A 179 -2.61 -25.79 9.75
CA GLU A 179 -3.02 -27.17 10.02
C GLU A 179 -1.84 -28.10 9.74
N LYS A 180 -1.60 -29.06 10.64
CA LYS A 180 -0.40 -29.90 10.57
C LYS A 180 -0.43 -30.73 9.30
N THR A 181 0.40 -30.37 8.33
CA THR A 181 0.76 -31.28 7.25
C THR A 181 1.52 -32.47 7.85
N SER A 182 1.46 -33.62 7.17
CA SER A 182 1.98 -34.92 7.61
C SER A 182 3.47 -34.97 7.97
N THR A 183 4.21 -33.87 7.76
CA THR A 183 5.63 -33.71 8.05
C THR A 183 5.93 -33.18 9.46
N GLY A 184 4.92 -32.83 10.26
CA GLY A 184 5.10 -32.49 11.68
C GLY A 184 5.74 -31.12 11.96
N GLU A 185 5.96 -30.30 10.94
CA GLU A 185 6.51 -28.95 11.07
C GLU A 185 5.40 -27.91 11.32
N ALA A 186 5.59 -27.07 12.33
CA ALA A 186 4.62 -26.06 12.74
C ALA A 186 4.86 -24.74 11.98
N TRP A 187 4.37 -24.66 10.75
CA TRP A 187 4.40 -23.44 9.94
C TRP A 187 3.44 -22.39 10.48
N ARG A 188 3.79 -21.12 10.34
CA ARG A 188 2.97 -19.97 10.78
C ARG A 188 2.28 -19.36 9.55
N LYS A 189 1.00 -19.03 9.68
CA LYS A 189 0.25 -18.35 8.64
C LYS A 189 0.87 -16.98 8.34
N SER A 190 0.89 -16.63 7.06
CA SER A 190 1.42 -15.36 6.57
C SER A 190 0.47 -14.74 5.55
N THR A 191 0.51 -13.42 5.42
CA THR A 191 -0.35 -12.69 4.49
C THR A 191 0.44 -11.70 3.67
N ILE A 192 0.14 -11.64 2.38
CA ILE A 192 0.74 -10.69 1.45
C ILE A 192 -0.38 -9.81 0.88
N LEU A 193 -0.28 -8.50 1.12
CA LEU A 193 -1.16 -7.50 0.51
C LEU A 193 -0.43 -6.82 -0.64
N SER A 194 -0.96 -6.94 -1.85
CA SER A 194 -0.48 -6.24 -3.04
C SER A 194 -1.34 -5.01 -3.31
N PHE A 195 -0.75 -3.83 -3.28
CA PHE A 195 -1.45 -2.58 -3.54
C PHE A 195 -1.42 -2.24 -5.04
N THR A 196 -2.59 -1.88 -5.57
CA THR A 196 -2.79 -1.40 -6.93
C THR A 196 -3.42 -0.01 -6.88
N CYS A 197 -2.81 0.95 -7.60
CA CYS A 197 -3.34 2.30 -7.77
C CYS A 197 -4.65 2.26 -8.56
N ASP A 198 -5.72 2.78 -7.96
CA ASP A 198 -7.00 3.00 -8.61
C ASP A 198 -7.46 4.43 -8.30
N ARG A 199 -7.55 5.28 -9.33
CA ARG A 199 -7.91 6.70 -9.20
C ARG A 199 -9.41 6.95 -9.23
N GLU A 200 -10.21 5.97 -9.67
CA GLU A 200 -11.66 6.10 -9.79
C GLU A 200 -12.36 5.86 -8.43
N LEU A 201 -11.64 5.25 -7.49
CA LEU A 201 -12.11 4.94 -6.15
C LEU A 201 -11.96 6.16 -5.22
N MET A 202 -12.95 7.06 -5.26
CA MET A 202 -12.89 8.40 -4.67
C MET A 202 -12.81 8.48 -3.13
N ALA A 203 -13.00 7.39 -2.36
CA ALA A 203 -12.95 7.49 -0.89
C ALA A 203 -12.65 6.22 -0.09
N LYS A 204 -13.00 5.01 -0.56
CA LYS A 204 -12.89 3.78 0.25
C LYS A 204 -12.05 2.73 -0.48
N ALA A 205 -10.96 2.30 0.13
CA ALA A 205 -10.16 1.19 -0.41
C ALA A 205 -10.98 -0.10 -0.47
N GLN A 206 -10.75 -0.90 -1.50
CA GLN A 206 -11.37 -2.20 -1.69
C GLN A 206 -10.31 -3.29 -1.61
N ILE A 207 -10.58 -4.33 -0.83
CA ILE A 207 -9.73 -5.52 -0.72
C ILE A 207 -10.43 -6.68 -1.42
N SER A 208 -9.72 -7.30 -2.36
CA SER A 208 -10.10 -8.53 -3.03
C SER A 208 -9.19 -9.68 -2.58
N PHE A 209 -9.79 -10.81 -2.24
CA PHE A 209 -9.07 -12.05 -1.96
C PHE A 209 -8.62 -12.67 -3.29
N VAL A 210 -7.33 -13.01 -3.40
CA VAL A 210 -6.75 -13.62 -4.60
C VAL A 210 -6.68 -15.13 -4.45
N GLY A 211 -6.24 -15.61 -3.29
CA GLY A 211 -6.14 -17.05 -3.05
C GLY A 211 -5.32 -17.39 -1.81
N VAL A 212 -5.21 -18.70 -1.58
CA VAL A 212 -4.48 -19.32 -0.47
C VAL A 212 -3.55 -20.38 -1.02
N LEU A 213 -2.35 -20.46 -0.44
CA LEU A 213 -1.38 -21.51 -0.71
C LEU A 213 -1.14 -22.34 0.56
N HIS A 214 -1.34 -23.65 0.45
CA HIS A 214 -1.15 -24.64 1.52
C HIS A 214 -1.84 -24.29 2.86
N ASP A 215 -2.96 -23.55 2.83
CA ASP A 215 -3.66 -23.07 4.03
C ASP A 215 -2.77 -22.29 5.02
N CYS A 216 -1.65 -21.75 4.52
CA CYS A 216 -0.66 -21.00 5.28
C CYS A 216 -0.51 -19.57 4.76
N ASP A 217 -0.43 -19.40 3.45
CA ASP A 217 -0.11 -18.12 2.84
C ASP A 217 -1.32 -17.54 2.12
N TYR A 218 -1.72 -16.34 2.55
CA TYR A 218 -2.90 -15.65 2.03
C TYR A 218 -2.48 -14.48 1.13
N PHE A 219 -3.09 -14.40 -0.05
CA PHE A 219 -2.81 -13.33 -1.01
C PHE A 219 -4.03 -12.43 -1.17
N PHE A 220 -3.85 -11.14 -0.93
CA PHE A 220 -4.87 -10.12 -1.13
C PHE A 220 -4.39 -9.05 -2.10
N GLU A 221 -5.30 -8.58 -2.94
CA GLU A 221 -5.10 -7.38 -3.75
C GLU A 221 -5.91 -6.23 -3.13
N VAL A 222 -5.26 -5.09 -2.96
CA VAL A 222 -5.85 -3.88 -2.39
C VAL A 222 -5.86 -2.80 -3.46
N ARG A 223 -7.05 -2.34 -3.86
CA ARG A 223 -7.23 -1.22 -4.78
C ARG A 223 -7.50 0.06 -4.00
N THR A 224 -6.67 1.08 -4.22
CA THR A 224 -6.73 2.34 -3.46
C THR A 224 -6.06 3.48 -4.22
N VAL A 225 -6.59 4.69 -4.04
CA VAL A 225 -6.00 5.93 -4.56
C VAL A 225 -4.68 6.28 -3.87
N HIS A 226 -4.47 5.81 -2.64
CA HIS A 226 -3.26 6.08 -1.86
C HIS A 226 -2.04 5.27 -2.32
N ALA A 227 -2.26 4.24 -3.13
CA ALA A 227 -1.21 3.49 -3.80
C ALA A 227 -0.81 4.13 -5.14
N CYS A 228 -1.36 5.29 -5.49
CA CYS A 228 -0.91 6.07 -6.62
C CYS A 228 0.29 6.94 -6.21
N PRO A 229 1.29 7.11 -7.10
CA PRO A 229 2.40 8.00 -6.80
C PRO A 229 1.85 9.40 -6.53
N THR A 230 2.18 9.96 -5.38
CA THR A 230 1.78 11.33 -5.05
C THR A 230 2.63 12.25 -5.92
N ALA A 231 2.07 12.66 -7.06
CA ALA A 231 2.68 13.72 -7.86
C ALA A 231 2.79 14.95 -6.96
N ALA A 232 3.94 15.64 -7.00
CA ALA A 232 4.06 16.94 -6.38
C ALA A 232 2.84 17.76 -6.81
N LYS A 233 2.04 18.21 -5.86
CA LYS A 233 0.87 19.04 -6.11
C LYS A 233 1.36 20.21 -6.95
N SER A 234 1.06 20.21 -8.25
CA SER A 234 1.35 21.37 -9.09
C SER A 234 0.39 22.43 -8.59
N ASP A 235 0.89 23.32 -7.75
CA ASP A 235 0.12 24.43 -7.25
C ASP A 235 -0.28 25.29 -8.46
N ASN A 236 -1.49 25.04 -8.97
CA ASN A 236 -2.19 25.87 -9.97
C ASN A 236 -2.42 27.32 -9.46
N LEU A 237 -1.88 27.64 -8.29
CA LEU A 237 -1.73 28.97 -7.73
C LEU A 237 -1.03 29.92 -8.71
N ALA A 238 -0.14 29.42 -9.57
CA ALA A 238 0.47 30.22 -10.64
C ALA A 238 -0.58 30.89 -11.56
N LEU A 239 -1.64 30.16 -11.94
CA LEU A 239 -2.73 30.73 -12.75
C LEU A 239 -3.54 31.77 -11.97
N VAL A 240 -3.79 31.53 -10.68
CA VAL A 240 -4.48 32.48 -9.80
C VAL A 240 -3.70 33.79 -9.69
N TRP A 241 -2.38 33.72 -9.52
CA TRP A 241 -1.52 34.90 -9.46
C TRP A 241 -1.49 35.67 -10.78
N ILE A 242 -1.45 34.97 -11.92
CA ILE A 242 -1.50 35.60 -13.25
C ILE A 242 -2.79 36.42 -13.43
N PHE A 243 -3.96 35.85 -13.09
CA PHE A 243 -5.23 36.58 -13.20
C PHE A 243 -5.28 37.82 -12.29
N LEU A 244 -4.75 37.73 -11.07
CA LEU A 244 -4.71 38.85 -10.12
C LEU A 244 -3.83 40.00 -10.65
N ILE A 245 -2.65 39.68 -11.19
CA ILE A 245 -1.72 40.68 -11.74
C ILE A 245 -2.35 41.42 -12.93
N ILE A 246 -3.00 40.71 -13.85
CA ILE A 246 -3.65 41.33 -15.01
C ILE A 246 -4.79 42.25 -14.56
N PHE A 247 -5.62 41.80 -13.62
CA PHE A 247 -6.73 42.60 -13.09
C PHE A 247 -6.23 43.88 -12.39
N LEU A 248 -5.16 43.78 -11.60
CA LEU A 248 -4.54 44.92 -10.94
C LEU A 248 -3.95 45.91 -11.95
N ALA A 249 -3.26 45.42 -12.99
CA ALA A 249 -2.71 46.26 -14.04
C ALA A 249 -3.82 47.02 -14.81
N ALA A 250 -4.93 46.35 -15.14
CA ALA A 250 -6.08 46.97 -15.79
C ALA A 250 -6.70 48.09 -14.91
N LEU A 251 -6.85 47.86 -13.60
CA LEU A 251 -7.32 48.88 -12.66
C LEU A 251 -6.35 50.06 -12.56
N MET A 252 -5.05 49.80 -12.57
CA MET A 252 -4.01 50.83 -12.49
C MET A 252 -4.01 51.71 -13.76
N VAL A 253 -4.12 51.11 -14.94
CA VAL A 253 -4.25 51.86 -16.21
C VAL A 253 -5.56 52.63 -16.24
N TYR A 254 -6.69 52.05 -15.82
CA TYR A 254 -7.99 52.73 -15.79
C TYR A 254 -7.98 53.95 -14.85
N CYS A 255 -7.44 53.79 -13.63
CA CYS A 255 -7.31 54.89 -12.68
C CYS A 255 -6.27 55.93 -13.13
N GLY A 256 -5.13 55.49 -13.67
CA GLY A 256 -4.03 56.34 -14.14
C GLY A 256 -4.43 57.18 -15.36
N ALA A 257 -4.97 56.54 -16.41
CA ALA A 257 -5.48 57.23 -17.58
C ALA A 257 -6.64 58.16 -17.24
N GLY A 258 -7.57 57.74 -16.36
CA GLY A 258 -8.69 58.56 -15.92
C GLY A 258 -8.26 59.79 -15.11
N THR A 259 -7.20 59.70 -14.30
CA THR A 259 -6.65 60.84 -13.54
C THR A 259 -5.83 61.77 -14.43
N LEU A 260 -5.00 61.23 -15.35
CA LEU A 260 -4.24 62.03 -16.31
C LEU A 260 -5.15 62.77 -17.28
N TYR A 261 -6.19 62.12 -17.82
CA TYR A 261 -7.18 62.75 -18.68
C TYR A 261 -7.85 63.95 -17.99
N LYS A 262 -8.30 63.77 -16.75
CA LYS A 262 -8.94 64.86 -15.98
C LYS A 262 -7.98 65.97 -15.56
N LYS A 263 -6.70 65.64 -15.31
CA LYS A 263 -5.68 66.61 -14.91
C LYS A 263 -5.13 67.41 -16.09
N ALA A 264 -4.84 66.75 -17.21
CA ALA A 264 -4.20 67.36 -18.37
C ALA A 264 -5.18 68.11 -19.28
N ILE A 265 -6.40 67.58 -19.47
CA ILE A 265 -7.36 68.16 -20.44
C ILE A 265 -8.40 69.06 -19.76
N LEU A 266 -8.83 68.77 -18.52
CA LEU A 266 -9.86 69.55 -17.82
C LEU A 266 -9.32 70.57 -16.80
N GLY A 267 -8.00 70.65 -16.58
CA GLY A 267 -7.36 71.72 -15.80
C GLY A 267 -7.79 71.90 -14.34
N ARG A 268 -8.55 70.96 -13.75
CA ARG A 268 -9.05 71.08 -12.36
C ARG A 268 -7.99 70.64 -11.34
N ARG A 269 -7.60 71.55 -10.43
CA ARG A 269 -6.76 71.27 -9.25
C ARG A 269 -7.63 70.89 -8.05
N GLY A 270 -7.32 69.77 -7.38
CA GLY A 270 -7.93 69.37 -6.10
C GLY A 270 -8.43 67.91 -6.03
N TRP A 271 -8.84 67.48 -4.83
CA TRP A 271 -9.22 66.10 -4.42
C TRP A 271 -10.49 65.51 -5.10
N ARG A 272 -11.02 66.16 -6.13
CA ARG A 272 -12.19 65.68 -6.89
C ARG A 272 -11.82 64.89 -8.17
N GLN A 273 -10.61 64.32 -8.23
CA GLN A 273 -10.06 63.67 -9.44
C GLN A 273 -10.31 62.16 -9.56
N LEU A 274 -10.82 61.49 -8.52
CA LEU A 274 -11.16 60.07 -8.60
C LEU A 274 -12.41 59.85 -9.50
N PRO A 275 -12.44 58.86 -10.42
CA PRO A 275 -13.71 58.39 -10.99
C PRO A 275 -14.64 58.06 -9.82
N SER A 276 -15.91 58.48 -9.92
CA SER A 276 -16.83 58.53 -8.80
C SER A 276 -16.80 57.26 -7.96
N TYR A 277 -16.53 57.41 -6.66
CA TYR A 277 -16.57 56.39 -5.61
C TYR A 277 -17.93 55.67 -5.49
N SER A 278 -18.92 55.98 -6.34
CA SER A 278 -20.19 55.26 -6.43
C SER A 278 -19.99 53.79 -6.81
N ILE A 279 -19.00 53.45 -7.65
CA ILE A 279 -18.72 52.06 -8.05
C ILE A 279 -18.08 51.27 -6.89
N VAL A 280 -17.13 51.88 -6.17
CA VAL A 280 -16.50 51.26 -4.99
C VAL A 280 -17.51 51.12 -3.83
N ARG A 281 -18.44 52.07 -3.67
CA ARG A 281 -19.54 51.97 -2.68
C ARG A 281 -20.50 50.83 -3.02
N ASN A 282 -20.85 50.65 -4.29
CA ASN A 282 -21.75 49.58 -4.73
C ASN A 282 -21.06 48.20 -4.63
N PHE A 283 -19.76 48.11 -4.91
CA PHE A 283 -18.99 46.88 -4.73
C PHE A 283 -18.80 46.52 -3.24
N LYS A 284 -18.56 47.52 -2.38
CA LYS A 284 -18.50 47.35 -0.92
C LYS A 284 -19.86 46.97 -0.31
N ALA A 285 -20.97 47.42 -0.90
CA ALA A 285 -22.32 47.00 -0.54
C ALA A 285 -22.66 45.56 -0.99
N ALA A 286 -22.07 45.09 -2.10
CA ALA A 286 -22.32 43.74 -2.63
C ALA A 286 -21.53 42.63 -1.89
N PHE A 287 -20.35 42.92 -1.35
CA PHE A 287 -19.50 41.94 -0.65
C PHE A 287 -19.44 42.12 0.87
N GLY A 288 -20.11 43.13 1.42
CA GLY A 288 -20.12 43.47 2.84
C GLY A 288 -21.23 42.84 3.68
N SER A 289 -22.00 41.88 3.15
CA SER A 289 -23.06 41.20 3.89
C SER A 289 -22.78 39.70 3.98
N ASN A 290 -22.09 39.27 5.02
CA ASN A 290 -22.34 37.98 5.68
C ASN A 290 -21.71 38.01 7.07
N GLY A 291 -22.56 38.22 8.08
CA GLY A 291 -22.13 38.21 9.48
C GLY A 291 -23.18 38.67 10.47
N SER A 292 -24.41 38.16 10.41
CA SER A 292 -25.33 38.24 11.55
C SER A 292 -26.13 36.95 11.67
N VAL A 293 -25.54 35.95 12.33
CA VAL A 293 -26.27 34.87 13.00
C VAL A 293 -26.84 35.47 14.29
N SER A 294 -28.17 35.53 14.38
CA SER A 294 -28.88 35.88 15.61
C SER A 294 -28.96 34.66 16.53
N LYS A 295 -28.77 34.90 17.83
CA LYS A 295 -29.22 34.01 18.91
C LYS A 295 -30.71 33.71 18.79
#